data_AF-A0A381I7E9-F1
#
_entry.id   AF-A0A381I7E9-F1
#
_cell.length_a   1.000
_cell.length_b   1.000
_cell.length_c   1.000
_cell.angle_alpha   90.00
_cell.angle_beta   90.00
_cell.angle_gamma   90.00
#
_symmetry.space_group_name_H-M   'P 1'
#
loop_
_entity.id
_entity.type
_entity.pdbx_description
1 polymer ?
#
loop_
_entity_poly.entity_id
_entity_poly.type
_entity_poly.pdbx_seq_one_letter_code
_entity_poly.pdbx_strand_id
1 'polypeptide(L)'
;MPENNNQLLEEITLLLNEGKVAINKAENQNLILILGGTGCGKSTAINYLAGCVMMEVEDEDTGISYIDCLDPVAEIGSGAVSQTLYPNIVNMRKPIEGMDAKLCDTAGFSDNRGVAHDISAAVSLGEVFKNSASICAVIVLIPEADILDSRLTKVLDLFQQLNMCLHKENFKGSITFFISKSFLGRTEKQIYNVIKRKYEQLCENLDSNIEEKAWLFEELLKDNGKNIHLCKPLASDEREGLLKQVLELDEVKDKTSAFQYPISARCKISFRYVDKRNSKQYRI
;
A
#
# COMPACT_ATOMS: atom_id res chain seq x y z
N MET A 1 7.77 -33.27 -10.41
CA MET A 1 7.09 -32.49 -9.36
C MET A 1 8.00 -32.00 -8.22
N PRO A 2 9.01 -32.75 -7.71
CA PRO A 2 9.93 -32.22 -6.69
C PRO A 2 10.89 -31.14 -7.22
N GLU A 3 11.37 -31.25 -8.46
CA GLU A 3 12.32 -30.29 -9.06
C GLU A 3 11.75 -28.87 -9.18
N ASN A 4 10.49 -28.74 -9.60
CA ASN A 4 9.81 -27.44 -9.73
C ASN A 4 9.64 -26.70 -8.39
N ASN A 5 9.54 -27.45 -7.28
CA ASN A 5 9.40 -26.86 -5.94
C ASN A 5 10.75 -26.45 -5.33
N ASN A 6 11.84 -27.14 -5.66
CA ASN A 6 13.18 -26.73 -5.25
C ASN A 6 13.59 -25.44 -5.98
N GLN A 7 13.30 -25.34 -7.29
CA GLN A 7 13.59 -24.12 -8.07
C GLN A 7 12.83 -22.89 -7.53
N LEU A 8 11.54 -23.06 -7.19
CA LEU A 8 10.76 -22.00 -6.54
C LEU A 8 11.34 -21.59 -5.17
N LEU A 9 11.84 -22.55 -4.39
CA LEU A 9 12.44 -22.26 -3.08
C LEU A 9 13.76 -21.49 -3.22
N GLU A 10 14.59 -21.88 -4.19
CA GLU A 10 15.85 -21.18 -4.51
C GLU A 10 15.56 -19.75 -4.95
N GLU A 11 14.57 -19.55 -5.82
CA GLU A 11 14.11 -18.23 -6.25
C GLU A 11 13.63 -17.38 -5.08
N ILE A 12 12.74 -17.89 -4.22
CA ILE A 12 12.28 -17.18 -3.02
C ILE A 12 13.46 -16.83 -2.11
N THR A 13 14.39 -17.76 -1.90
CA THR A 13 15.55 -17.55 -1.03
C THR A 13 16.47 -16.46 -1.57
N LEU A 14 16.70 -16.46 -2.89
CA LEU A 14 17.46 -15.42 -3.57
C LEU A 14 16.79 -14.05 -3.39
N LEU A 15 15.50 -13.96 -3.71
CA LEU A 15 14.73 -12.73 -3.61
C LEU A 15 14.71 -12.18 -2.17
N LEU A 16 14.53 -13.04 -1.17
CA LEU A 16 14.56 -12.62 0.23
C LEU A 16 15.96 -12.15 0.67
N ASN A 17 17.03 -12.79 0.19
CA ASN A 17 18.39 -12.36 0.50
C ASN A 17 18.72 -10.99 -0.11
N GLU A 18 18.27 -10.73 -1.34
CA GLU A 18 18.39 -9.42 -1.99
C GLU A 18 17.59 -8.35 -1.23
N GLY A 19 16.40 -8.70 -0.75
CA GLY A 19 15.53 -7.81 0.01
C GLY A 19 16.03 -7.43 1.41
N LYS A 20 16.96 -8.18 2.01
CA LYS A 20 17.47 -7.93 3.38
C LYS A 20 18.04 -6.54 3.56
N VAL A 21 18.80 -6.04 2.59
CA VAL A 21 19.39 -4.69 2.67
C VAL A 21 18.30 -3.62 2.73
N ALA A 22 17.22 -3.81 1.99
CA ALA A 22 16.08 -2.91 1.97
C ALA A 22 15.29 -2.97 3.29
N ILE A 23 15.05 -4.18 3.81
CA ILE A 23 14.39 -4.42 5.10
C ILE A 23 15.17 -3.79 6.26
N ASN A 24 16.50 -3.93 6.28
CA ASN A 24 17.33 -3.37 7.36
C ASN A 24 17.25 -1.84 7.44
N LYS A 25 16.89 -1.14 6.35
CA LYS A 25 16.66 0.32 6.40
C LYS A 25 15.44 0.71 7.24
N ALA A 26 14.51 -0.23 7.47
CA ALA A 26 13.35 -0.01 8.32
C ALA A 26 13.69 -0.13 9.82
N GLU A 27 14.85 -0.70 10.17
CA GLU A 27 15.20 -1.02 11.55
C GLU A 27 15.19 0.23 12.44
N ASN A 28 14.44 0.15 13.55
CA ASN A 28 14.29 1.24 14.52
C ASN A 28 13.77 2.57 13.92
N GLN A 29 13.11 2.54 12.75
CA GLN A 29 12.50 3.72 12.15
C GLN A 29 11.00 3.80 12.46
N ASN A 30 10.49 5.03 12.62
CA ASN A 30 9.05 5.29 12.60
C ASN A 30 8.61 5.42 11.14
N LEU A 31 7.60 4.68 10.72
CA LEU A 31 7.22 4.58 9.31
C LEU A 31 5.76 4.98 9.06
N ILE A 32 5.56 5.63 7.92
CA ILE A 32 4.25 5.80 7.27
C ILE A 32 4.23 4.83 6.09
N LEU A 33 3.34 3.85 6.14
CA LEU A 33 3.25 2.81 5.13
C LEU A 33 2.38 3.23 3.97
N ILE A 34 2.86 3.07 2.73
CA ILE A 34 2.10 3.43 1.54
C ILE A 34 1.64 2.17 0.81
N LEU A 35 0.34 1.89 0.87
CA LEU A 35 -0.29 0.69 0.31
C LEU A 35 -1.19 1.02 -0.89
N GLY A 36 -1.43 0.02 -1.75
CA GLY A 36 -2.34 0.14 -2.89
C GLY A 36 -1.95 -0.78 -4.04
N GLY A 37 -2.88 -0.98 -4.98
CA GLY A 37 -2.65 -1.82 -6.16
C GLY A 37 -1.51 -1.33 -7.06
N THR A 38 -1.07 -2.19 -7.98
CA THR A 38 -0.11 -1.80 -9.02
C THR A 38 -0.66 -0.66 -9.88
N GLY A 39 0.17 0.35 -10.16
CA GLY A 39 -0.22 1.50 -10.99
C GLY A 39 -1.19 2.50 -10.33
N CYS A 40 -1.47 2.39 -9.03
CA CYS A 40 -2.34 3.35 -8.33
C CYS A 40 -1.67 4.71 -8.02
N GLY A 41 -0.37 4.87 -8.32
CA GLY A 41 0.35 6.14 -8.14
C GLY A 41 1.10 6.29 -6.81
N LYS A 42 1.48 5.18 -6.15
CA LYS A 42 2.25 5.20 -4.88
C LYS A 42 3.52 6.02 -4.99
N SER A 43 4.40 5.73 -5.95
CA SER A 43 5.65 6.47 -6.13
C SER A 43 5.42 7.96 -6.37
N THR A 44 4.39 8.32 -7.15
CA THR A 44 3.99 9.72 -7.35
C THR A 44 3.58 10.38 -6.04
N ALA A 45 2.74 9.73 -5.23
CA ALA A 45 2.35 10.24 -3.92
C ALA A 45 3.54 10.32 -2.95
N ILE A 46 4.46 9.35 -2.97
CA ILE A 46 5.66 9.36 -2.13
C ILE A 46 6.56 10.54 -2.46
N ASN A 47 6.84 10.79 -3.74
CA ASN A 47 7.63 11.96 -4.14
C ASN A 47 6.96 13.27 -3.71
N TYR A 48 5.65 13.37 -3.93
CA TYR A 48 4.85 14.51 -3.50
C TYR A 48 4.91 14.73 -1.98
N LEU A 49 4.64 13.69 -1.18
CA LEU A 49 4.65 13.76 0.29
C LEU A 49 6.05 14.02 0.84
N ALA A 50 7.09 13.42 0.24
CA ALA A 50 8.48 13.69 0.59
C ALA A 50 8.89 15.15 0.32
N GLY A 51 8.10 15.91 -0.44
CA GLY A 51 8.36 17.31 -0.75
C GLY A 51 9.24 17.53 -1.98
N CYS A 52 9.28 16.56 -2.90
CA CYS A 52 9.93 16.72 -4.18
C CYS A 52 9.18 17.71 -5.07
N VAL A 53 9.86 18.20 -6.12
CA VAL A 53 9.26 19.09 -7.10
C VAL A 53 8.56 18.24 -8.15
N MET A 54 7.22 18.23 -8.09
CA MET A 54 6.38 17.52 -9.05
C MET A 54 6.09 18.42 -10.25
N MET A 55 5.99 17.84 -11.43
CA MET A 55 5.70 18.56 -12.67
C MET A 55 4.80 17.74 -13.58
N GLU A 56 4.02 18.44 -14.40
CA GLU A 56 3.28 17.83 -15.50
C GLU A 56 4.19 17.81 -16.74
N VAL A 57 4.27 16.66 -17.38
CA VAL A 57 5.01 16.44 -18.62
C VAL A 57 4.05 15.91 -19.65
N GLU A 58 4.08 16.47 -20.85
CA GLU A 58 3.34 15.94 -21.99
C GLU A 58 4.28 15.08 -22.82
N ASP A 59 3.85 13.85 -23.10
CA ASP A 59 4.54 12.97 -24.05
C ASP A 59 4.30 13.51 -25.47
N GLU A 60 5.35 14.00 -26.13
CA GLU A 60 5.24 14.64 -27.46
C GLU A 60 4.71 13.69 -28.55
N ASP A 61 4.95 12.38 -28.42
CA ASP A 61 4.56 11.38 -29.41
C ASP A 61 3.07 11.00 -29.29
N THR A 62 2.51 11.04 -28.07
CA THR A 62 1.14 10.59 -27.77
C THR A 62 0.19 11.71 -27.37
N GLY A 63 0.70 12.89 -27.01
CA GLY A 63 -0.06 14.01 -26.44
C GLY A 63 -0.64 13.72 -25.05
N ILE A 64 -0.15 12.68 -24.37
CA ILE A 64 -0.65 12.28 -23.05
C ILE A 64 0.15 13.01 -21.97
N SER A 65 -0.53 13.81 -21.16
CA SER A 65 0.05 14.39 -19.95
C SER A 65 0.18 13.35 -18.83
N TYR A 66 1.31 13.35 -18.16
CA TYR A 66 1.57 12.55 -16.95
C TYR A 66 2.33 13.38 -15.91
N ILE A 67 2.34 12.88 -14.66
CA ILE A 67 3.06 13.52 -13.56
C ILE A 67 4.45 12.91 -13.45
N ASP A 68 5.46 13.77 -13.48
CA ASP A 68 6.86 13.44 -13.25
C ASP A 68 7.41 14.20 -12.02
N CYS A 69 8.64 13.88 -11.64
CA CYS A 69 9.31 14.44 -10.48
C CYS A 69 10.77 14.76 -10.80
N LEU A 70 11.19 15.99 -10.50
CA LEU A 70 12.59 16.37 -10.57
C LEU A 70 13.38 15.70 -9.44
N ASP A 71 14.40 14.92 -9.81
CA ASP A 71 15.25 14.16 -8.88
C ASP A 71 14.40 13.28 -7.94
N PRO A 72 13.78 12.18 -8.40
CA PRO A 72 12.82 11.43 -7.59
C PRO A 72 13.47 10.68 -6.42
N VAL A 73 12.79 10.63 -5.27
CA VAL A 73 13.15 9.77 -4.13
C VAL A 73 12.56 8.36 -4.23
N ALA A 74 11.54 8.20 -5.07
CA ALA A 74 10.96 6.92 -5.47
C ALA A 74 10.74 6.92 -6.98
N GLU A 75 11.18 5.88 -7.69
CA GLU A 75 11.01 5.84 -9.15
C GLU A 75 9.53 5.83 -9.54
N ILE A 76 9.15 6.78 -10.38
CA ILE A 76 7.83 6.84 -11.01
C ILE A 76 7.90 6.01 -12.29
N GLY A 77 7.29 4.84 -12.28
CA GLY A 77 7.28 3.97 -13.47
C GLY A 77 6.43 4.56 -14.60
N SER A 78 6.99 4.61 -15.82
CA SER A 78 6.31 5.00 -17.07
C SER A 78 5.77 3.80 -17.89
N GLY A 79 5.85 2.57 -17.36
CA GLY A 79 5.52 1.34 -18.07
C GLY A 79 4.56 0.40 -17.34
N ALA A 80 4.17 -0.70 -18.01
CA ALA A 80 3.23 -1.71 -17.51
C ALA A 80 3.78 -2.62 -16.39
N VAL A 81 5.02 -2.42 -15.94
CA VAL A 81 5.71 -3.27 -14.97
C VAL A 81 6.04 -2.45 -13.71
N SER A 82 5.58 -2.93 -12.55
CA SER A 82 5.88 -2.36 -11.23
C SER A 82 7.39 -2.35 -10.97
N GLN A 83 8.00 -1.25 -10.51
CA GLN A 83 9.45 -1.22 -10.22
C GLN A 83 9.79 -1.63 -8.77
N THR A 84 8.84 -1.48 -7.84
CA THR A 84 9.06 -1.73 -6.41
C THR A 84 8.78 -3.20 -6.07
N LEU A 85 9.83 -4.02 -5.93
CA LEU A 85 9.72 -5.38 -5.39
C LEU A 85 9.97 -5.42 -3.87
N TYR A 86 10.94 -4.63 -3.41
CA TYR A 86 11.33 -4.56 -2.01
C TYR A 86 10.85 -3.25 -1.39
N PRO A 87 10.50 -3.24 -0.08
CA PRO A 87 10.15 -2.01 0.60
C PRO A 87 11.26 -0.98 0.49
N ASN A 88 10.93 0.25 0.07
CA ASN A 88 11.91 1.33 -0.01
C ASN A 88 11.61 2.37 1.08
N ILE A 89 12.54 2.53 2.02
CA ILE A 89 12.44 3.51 3.10
C ILE A 89 12.99 4.85 2.61
N VAL A 90 12.11 5.84 2.54
CA VAL A 90 12.34 7.14 1.92
C VAL A 90 12.33 8.23 2.99
N ASN A 91 13.39 9.04 2.99
CA ASN A 91 13.47 10.24 3.82
C ASN A 91 12.63 11.36 3.19
N MET A 92 11.99 12.19 4.03
CA MET A 92 11.38 13.43 3.56
C MET A 92 12.45 14.46 3.21
N ARG A 93 12.37 15.05 2.02
CA ARG A 93 13.21 16.19 1.62
C ARG A 93 12.78 17.47 2.31
N LYS A 94 11.47 17.62 2.50
CA LYS A 94 10.87 18.74 3.23
C LYS A 94 10.10 18.19 4.44
N PRO A 95 10.80 17.82 5.52
CA PRO A 95 10.15 17.34 6.74
C PRO A 95 9.24 18.43 7.32
N ILE A 96 8.22 18.01 8.06
CA ILE A 96 7.30 18.91 8.76
C ILE A 96 7.61 18.84 10.24
N GLU A 97 7.50 19.98 10.93
CA GLU A 97 7.67 20.05 12.37
C GLU A 97 6.77 19.02 13.09
N GLY A 98 7.34 18.26 14.02
CA GLY A 98 6.64 17.20 14.75
C GLY A 98 6.54 15.86 14.01
N MET A 99 6.98 15.77 12.75
CA MET A 99 7.04 14.50 12.02
C MET A 99 8.45 13.92 12.03
N ASP A 100 8.66 12.89 12.84
CA ASP A 100 9.86 12.04 12.84
C ASP A 100 9.53 10.66 12.26
N ALA A 101 8.93 10.64 11.06
CA ALA A 101 8.56 9.41 10.37
C ALA A 101 9.06 9.43 8.92
N LYS A 102 9.42 8.25 8.42
CA LYS A 102 9.85 8.03 7.03
C LYS A 102 8.73 7.41 6.22
N LEU A 103 8.73 7.63 4.91
CA LEU A 103 7.79 6.97 4.01
C LEU A 103 8.32 5.58 3.69
N CYS A 104 7.45 4.58 3.69
CA CYS A 104 7.76 3.22 3.28
C CYS A 104 6.98 2.91 2.00
N ASP A 105 7.68 2.92 0.87
CA ASP A 105 7.13 2.43 -0.40
C ASP A 105 7.03 0.91 -0.35
N THR A 106 5.91 0.35 -0.74
CA THR A 106 5.74 -1.10 -0.83
C THR A 106 5.49 -1.54 -2.27
N ALA A 107 5.76 -2.81 -2.55
CA ALA A 107 5.23 -3.43 -3.75
C ALA A 107 3.70 -3.24 -3.82
N GLY A 108 3.18 -3.08 -5.04
CA GLY A 108 1.74 -3.03 -5.25
C GLY A 108 1.11 -4.39 -5.00
N PHE A 109 -0.11 -4.41 -4.45
CA PHE A 109 -0.88 -5.65 -4.42
C PHE A 109 -1.28 -6.08 -5.85
N SER A 110 -1.43 -7.39 -6.07
CA SER A 110 -1.61 -8.01 -7.40
C SER A 110 -0.46 -7.73 -8.37
N ASP A 111 0.79 -7.92 -7.94
CA ASP A 111 1.92 -7.86 -8.86
C ASP A 111 1.91 -9.11 -9.77
N ASN A 112 2.10 -8.93 -11.08
CA ASN A 112 1.97 -10.00 -12.07
C ASN A 112 3.25 -10.83 -12.24
N ARG A 113 4.19 -10.71 -11.30
CA ARG A 113 5.53 -11.32 -11.37
C ARG A 113 5.56 -12.77 -10.88
N GLY A 114 4.44 -13.29 -10.39
CA GLY A 114 4.29 -14.69 -10.02
C GLY A 114 4.53 -14.97 -8.54
N VAL A 115 4.38 -16.25 -8.19
CA VAL A 115 4.25 -16.72 -6.80
C VAL A 115 5.47 -16.39 -5.93
N ALA A 116 6.68 -16.48 -6.47
CA ALA A 116 7.90 -16.19 -5.70
C ALA A 116 7.99 -14.73 -5.27
N HIS A 117 7.61 -13.82 -6.18
CA HIS A 117 7.60 -12.38 -5.94
C HIS A 117 6.51 -11.98 -4.94
N ASP A 118 5.31 -12.57 -5.03
CA ASP A 118 4.27 -12.35 -4.02
C ASP A 118 4.79 -12.72 -2.62
N ILE A 119 5.35 -13.93 -2.48
CA ILE A 119 5.92 -14.43 -1.23
C ILE A 119 7.01 -13.50 -0.72
N SER A 120 7.93 -13.10 -1.58
CA SER A 120 9.02 -12.20 -1.20
C SER A 120 8.49 -10.84 -0.74
N ALA A 121 7.54 -10.24 -1.46
CA ALA A 121 6.99 -8.93 -1.15
C ALA A 121 6.31 -8.91 0.22
N ALA A 122 5.44 -9.88 0.50
CA ALA A 122 4.71 -9.85 1.76
C ALA A 122 5.50 -10.44 2.95
N VAL A 123 6.53 -11.29 2.75
CA VAL A 123 7.51 -11.60 3.81
C VAL A 123 8.34 -10.36 4.14
N SER A 124 8.81 -9.63 3.11
CA SER A 124 9.57 -8.39 3.30
C SER A 124 8.75 -7.33 4.04
N LEU A 125 7.46 -7.20 3.71
CA LEU A 125 6.56 -6.31 4.40
C LEU A 125 6.39 -6.72 5.88
N GLY A 126 6.16 -8.00 6.17
CA GLY A 126 6.08 -8.52 7.53
C GLY A 126 7.34 -8.22 8.36
N GLU A 127 8.53 -8.36 7.76
CA GLU A 127 9.80 -8.00 8.42
C GLU A 127 9.93 -6.49 8.66
N VAL A 128 9.44 -5.64 7.75
CA VAL A 128 9.38 -4.18 7.98
C VAL A 128 8.47 -3.84 9.17
N PHE A 129 7.30 -4.48 9.28
CA PHE A 129 6.41 -4.31 10.43
C PHE A 129 7.09 -4.71 11.75
N LYS A 130 7.81 -5.83 11.73
CA LYS A 130 8.48 -6.38 12.90
C LYS A 130 9.68 -5.55 13.35
N ASN A 131 10.52 -5.10 12.40
CA ASN A 131 11.83 -4.50 12.71
C ASN A 131 11.78 -2.96 12.84
N SER A 132 10.71 -2.32 12.38
CA SER A 132 10.49 -0.88 12.58
C SER A 132 10.26 -0.52 14.05
N ALA A 133 10.58 0.73 14.44
CA ALA A 133 10.27 1.26 15.76
C ALA A 133 8.76 1.45 15.95
N SER A 134 8.07 1.97 14.92
CA SER A 134 6.61 2.16 14.88
C SER A 134 6.09 2.18 13.45
N ILE A 135 4.80 1.88 13.28
CA ILE A 135 4.05 2.21 12.06
C ILE A 135 3.02 3.27 12.46
N CYS A 136 3.37 4.55 12.28
CA CYS A 136 2.57 5.67 12.75
C CYS A 136 1.27 5.85 11.97
N ALA A 137 1.27 5.45 10.70
CA ALA A 137 0.11 5.55 9.83
C ALA A 137 0.23 4.61 8.62
N VAL A 138 -0.91 4.30 8.04
CA VAL A 138 -1.03 3.57 6.78
C VAL A 138 -1.86 4.42 5.81
N ILE A 139 -1.26 4.77 4.67
CA ILE A 139 -1.93 5.48 3.59
C ILE A 139 -2.27 4.46 2.50
N VAL A 140 -3.56 4.31 2.20
CA VAL A 140 -4.05 3.45 1.11
C VAL A 140 -4.42 4.30 -0.10
N LEU A 141 -3.74 4.09 -1.23
CA LEU A 141 -4.02 4.78 -2.48
C LEU A 141 -5.07 4.06 -3.32
N ILE A 142 -6.09 4.80 -3.76
CA ILE A 142 -7.15 4.34 -4.64
C ILE A 142 -7.30 5.33 -5.82
N PRO A 143 -7.15 4.88 -7.08
CA PRO A 143 -7.43 5.74 -8.23
C PRO A 143 -8.89 6.18 -8.28
N GLU A 144 -9.16 7.44 -8.62
CA GLU A 144 -10.54 7.95 -8.72
C GLU A 144 -11.37 7.10 -9.69
N ALA A 145 -10.81 6.66 -10.81
CA ALA A 145 -11.50 5.80 -11.78
C ALA A 145 -12.02 4.49 -11.16
N ASP A 146 -11.29 3.89 -10.22
CA ASP A 146 -11.67 2.63 -9.58
C ASP A 146 -12.82 2.82 -8.58
N ILE A 147 -12.95 4.02 -8.00
CA ILE A 147 -14.11 4.44 -7.20
C ILE A 147 -15.33 4.69 -8.08
N LEU A 148 -15.11 5.17 -9.31
CA LEU A 148 -16.18 5.47 -10.26
C LEU A 148 -16.69 4.22 -10.98
N ASP A 149 -15.92 3.13 -11.00
CA ASP A 149 -16.37 1.82 -11.51
C ASP A 149 -17.69 1.39 -10.86
N SER A 150 -18.66 0.97 -11.68
CA SER A 150 -20.02 0.69 -11.22
C SER A 150 -20.09 -0.44 -10.19
N ARG A 151 -19.12 -1.36 -10.22
CA ARG A 151 -19.07 -2.55 -9.36
C ARG A 151 -18.01 -2.45 -8.27
N LEU A 152 -17.26 -1.35 -8.20
CA LEU A 152 -16.12 -1.18 -7.30
C LEU A 152 -15.14 -2.36 -7.36
N THR A 153 -15.02 -3.06 -8.50
CA THR A 153 -14.35 -4.38 -8.55
C THR A 153 -12.93 -4.30 -8.01
N LYS A 154 -12.15 -3.34 -8.50
CA LYS A 154 -10.76 -3.14 -8.06
C LYS A 154 -10.64 -2.65 -6.62
N VAL A 155 -11.62 -1.87 -6.13
CA VAL A 155 -11.64 -1.44 -4.72
C VAL A 155 -11.92 -2.65 -3.81
N LEU A 156 -12.87 -3.51 -4.19
CA LEU A 156 -13.18 -4.74 -3.48
C LEU A 156 -12.03 -5.75 -3.50
N ASP A 157 -11.28 -5.82 -4.60
CA ASP A 157 -10.06 -6.64 -4.70
C ASP A 157 -8.95 -6.09 -3.79
N LEU A 158 -8.72 -4.79 -3.81
CA LEU A 158 -7.78 -4.13 -2.89
C LEU A 158 -8.19 -4.36 -1.43
N PHE A 159 -9.47 -4.20 -1.10
CA PHE A 159 -9.97 -4.41 0.26
C PHE A 159 -9.89 -5.87 0.69
N GLN A 160 -10.08 -6.82 -0.22
CA GLN A 160 -9.81 -8.23 0.06
C GLN A 160 -8.35 -8.43 0.46
N GLN A 161 -7.41 -7.86 -0.30
CA GLN A 161 -5.98 -8.02 -0.05
C GLN A 161 -5.55 -7.36 1.25
N LEU A 162 -6.05 -6.16 1.52
CA LEU A 162 -5.87 -5.48 2.80
C LEU A 162 -6.44 -6.32 3.94
N ASN A 163 -7.65 -6.85 3.82
CA ASN A 163 -8.29 -7.64 4.87
C ASN A 163 -7.55 -8.95 5.18
N MET A 164 -6.87 -9.53 4.19
CA MET A 164 -6.04 -10.72 4.42
C MET A 164 -4.72 -10.38 5.13
N CYS A 165 -4.28 -9.12 5.07
CA CYS A 165 -3.01 -8.63 5.61
C CYS A 165 -3.15 -7.91 6.95
N LEU A 166 -4.25 -7.16 7.13
CA LEU A 166 -4.43 -6.16 8.17
C LEU A 166 -5.61 -6.57 9.07
N HIS A 167 -5.33 -6.85 10.34
CA HIS A 167 -6.38 -7.17 11.30
C HIS A 167 -7.08 -5.91 11.83
N LYS A 168 -8.42 -5.87 11.76
CA LYS A 168 -9.24 -4.71 12.15
C LYS A 168 -8.86 -4.15 13.52
N GLU A 169 -8.69 -5.00 14.54
CA GLU A 169 -8.37 -4.55 15.90
C GLU A 169 -7.05 -3.76 16.02
N ASN A 170 -6.11 -4.01 15.11
CA ASN A 170 -4.76 -3.45 15.17
C ASN A 170 -4.60 -2.20 14.29
N PHE A 171 -5.38 -2.08 13.22
CA PHE A 171 -5.26 -0.99 12.24
C PHE A 171 -6.39 0.05 12.27
N LYS A 172 -7.48 -0.21 12.99
CA LYS A 172 -8.57 0.77 13.13
C LYS A 172 -8.02 2.06 13.76
N GLY A 173 -8.27 3.21 13.12
CA GLY A 173 -7.73 4.51 13.53
C GLY A 173 -6.37 4.86 12.89
N SER A 174 -5.65 3.86 12.37
CA SER A 174 -4.30 4.03 11.80
C SER A 174 -4.27 4.16 10.27
N ILE A 175 -5.40 3.91 9.60
CA ILE A 175 -5.50 3.93 8.13
C ILE A 175 -6.18 5.21 7.66
N THR A 176 -5.63 5.80 6.60
CA THR A 176 -6.25 6.86 5.80
C THR A 176 -6.19 6.57 4.30
N PHE A 177 -7.09 7.17 3.52
CA PHE A 177 -7.29 6.85 2.11
C PHE A 177 -6.99 8.04 1.21
N PHE A 178 -6.06 7.86 0.29
CA PHE A 178 -5.66 8.87 -0.67
C PHE A 178 -6.21 8.53 -2.05
N ILE A 179 -6.96 9.47 -2.63
CA ILE A 179 -7.55 9.33 -3.95
C ILE A 179 -6.59 9.90 -4.96
N SER A 180 -6.03 9.04 -5.80
CA SER A 180 -5.05 9.42 -6.82
C SER A 180 -5.70 9.59 -8.18
N LYS A 181 -4.94 10.18 -9.13
CA LYS A 181 -5.37 10.35 -10.52
C LYS A 181 -6.73 11.07 -10.62
N SER A 182 -6.95 12.05 -9.75
CA SER A 182 -8.22 12.78 -9.69
C SER A 182 -8.21 13.98 -10.61
N PHE A 183 -8.61 13.76 -11.86
CA PHE A 183 -8.61 14.78 -12.92
C PHE A 183 -10.00 15.38 -13.17
N LEU A 184 -11.04 14.84 -12.53
CA LEU A 184 -12.44 15.23 -12.78
C LEU A 184 -12.92 16.39 -11.90
N GLY A 185 -12.02 17.00 -11.12
CA GLY A 185 -12.32 18.16 -10.28
C GLY A 185 -13.31 17.88 -9.14
N ARG A 186 -13.53 16.62 -8.79
CA ARG A 186 -14.41 16.26 -7.66
C ARG A 186 -13.76 16.64 -6.34
N THR A 187 -14.59 17.09 -5.41
CA THR A 187 -14.22 17.32 -4.01
C THR A 187 -14.23 16.02 -3.22
N GLU A 188 -13.52 15.96 -2.09
CA GLU A 188 -13.53 14.83 -1.15
C GLU A 188 -14.95 14.47 -0.72
N LYS A 189 -15.82 15.47 -0.46
CA LYS A 189 -17.23 15.27 -0.14
C LYS A 189 -18.01 14.59 -1.28
N GLN A 190 -17.71 14.91 -2.53
CA GLN A 190 -18.33 14.23 -3.68
C GLN A 190 -17.85 12.79 -3.78
N ILE A 191 -16.56 12.52 -3.59
CA ILE A 191 -16.01 11.17 -3.57
C ILE A 191 -16.64 10.34 -2.43
N TYR A 192 -16.70 10.90 -1.22
CA TYR A 192 -17.39 10.31 -0.08
C TYR A 192 -18.82 9.87 -0.43
N ASN A 193 -19.61 10.77 -1.04
CA ASN A 193 -21.00 10.47 -1.41
C ASN A 193 -21.10 9.36 -2.47
N VAL A 194 -20.16 9.28 -3.42
CA VAL A 194 -20.12 8.21 -4.42
C VAL A 194 -19.84 6.87 -3.75
N ILE A 195 -18.82 6.80 -2.89
CA ILE A 195 -18.44 5.56 -2.21
C ILE A 195 -19.57 5.10 -1.28
N LYS A 196 -20.13 6.03 -0.49
CA LYS A 196 -21.24 5.74 0.42
C LYS A 196 -22.43 5.10 -0.31
N ARG A 197 -22.90 5.73 -1.40
CA ARG A 197 -24.04 5.22 -2.18
C ARG A 197 -23.78 3.83 -2.75
N LYS A 198 -22.58 3.59 -3.28
CA LYS A 198 -22.21 2.29 -3.85
C LYS A 198 -22.06 1.22 -2.78
N TYR A 199 -21.49 1.57 -1.63
CA TYR A 199 -21.38 0.66 -0.50
C TYR A 199 -22.77 0.27 0.05
N GLU A 200 -23.68 1.23 0.20
CA GLU A 200 -25.08 0.97 0.58
C GLU A 200 -25.75 -0.01 -0.39
N GLN A 201 -25.57 0.19 -1.70
CA GLN A 201 -26.07 -0.73 -2.73
C GLN A 201 -25.46 -2.13 -2.65
N LEU A 202 -24.17 -2.26 -2.33
CA LEU A 202 -23.53 -3.57 -2.16
C LEU A 202 -24.09 -4.31 -0.94
N CYS A 203 -24.34 -3.60 0.16
CA CYS A 203 -24.97 -4.16 1.35
C CYS A 203 -26.41 -4.63 1.10
N GLU A 204 -27.20 -3.87 0.34
CA GLU A 204 -28.58 -4.24 -0.02
C GLU A 204 -28.67 -5.50 -0.88
N ASN A 205 -27.68 -5.72 -1.75
CA ASN A 205 -27.63 -6.87 -2.65
C ASN A 205 -27.18 -8.18 -1.98
N LEU A 206 -26.92 -8.18 -0.66
CA LEU A 206 -26.47 -9.34 0.13
C LEU A 206 -25.25 -10.06 -0.50
N ASP A 207 -24.30 -9.30 -1.06
CA ASP A 207 -23.03 -9.87 -1.52
C ASP A 207 -22.28 -10.39 -0.29
N SER A 208 -22.24 -11.72 -0.11
CA SER A 208 -21.68 -12.38 1.06
C SER A 208 -20.23 -12.00 1.35
N ASN A 209 -19.50 -11.49 0.37
CA ASN A 209 -18.10 -11.08 0.52
C ASN A 209 -17.95 -9.65 1.08
N ILE A 210 -19.05 -8.89 1.25
CA ILE A 210 -18.99 -7.50 1.73
C ILE A 210 -18.78 -7.43 3.25
N GLU A 211 -19.35 -8.37 4.02
CA GLU A 211 -19.30 -8.35 5.49
C GLU A 211 -17.85 -8.40 6.00
N GLU A 212 -17.00 -9.24 5.39
CA GLU A 212 -15.59 -9.35 5.74
C GLU A 212 -14.80 -8.07 5.46
N LYS A 213 -15.23 -7.27 4.48
CA LYS A 213 -14.55 -6.03 4.02
C LYS A 213 -15.19 -4.76 4.58
N ALA A 214 -16.35 -4.88 5.22
CA ALA A 214 -17.17 -3.77 5.70
C ALA A 214 -16.36 -2.79 6.54
N TRP A 215 -15.44 -3.29 7.36
CA TRP A 215 -14.62 -2.45 8.24
C TRP A 215 -13.71 -1.46 7.50
N LEU A 216 -13.22 -1.80 6.30
CA LEU A 216 -12.42 -0.88 5.49
C LEU A 216 -13.29 0.23 4.89
N PHE A 217 -14.53 -0.09 4.53
CA PHE A 217 -15.51 0.93 4.13
C PHE A 217 -15.91 1.82 5.30
N GLU A 218 -16.12 1.25 6.49
CA GLU A 218 -16.39 1.99 7.73
C GLU A 218 -15.25 2.96 8.04
N GLU A 219 -14.00 2.50 7.95
CA GLU A 219 -12.80 3.31 8.19
C GLU A 219 -12.65 4.40 7.12
N LEU A 220 -12.93 4.09 5.85
CA LEU A 220 -12.89 5.06 4.76
C LEU A 220 -13.97 6.15 4.92
N LEU A 221 -15.19 5.75 5.30
CA LEU A 221 -16.35 6.64 5.42
C LEU A 221 -16.45 7.32 6.80
N LYS A 222 -15.50 7.06 7.71
CA LYS A 222 -15.52 7.61 9.07
C LYS A 222 -15.57 9.14 9.07
N ASP A 223 -16.20 9.68 10.10
CA ASP A 223 -16.33 11.12 10.34
C ASP A 223 -16.84 11.93 9.13
N ASN A 224 -17.79 11.37 8.38
CA ASN A 224 -18.35 11.95 7.16
C ASN A 224 -17.30 12.21 6.06
N GLY A 225 -16.32 11.31 5.94
CA GLY A 225 -15.32 11.33 4.87
C GLY A 225 -14.06 12.12 5.18
N LYS A 226 -13.80 12.47 6.44
CA LYS A 226 -12.53 13.12 6.84
C LYS A 226 -11.29 12.26 6.56
N ASN A 227 -11.47 10.96 6.38
CA ASN A 227 -10.40 10.00 6.10
C ASN A 227 -10.13 9.78 4.60
N ILE A 228 -10.75 10.61 3.75
CA ILE A 228 -10.59 10.59 2.30
C ILE A 228 -9.87 11.88 1.90
N HIS A 229 -8.71 11.73 1.27
CA HIS A 229 -7.90 12.86 0.87
C HIS A 229 -7.61 12.82 -0.63
N LEU A 230 -7.70 13.96 -1.31
CA LEU A 230 -7.26 14.04 -2.70
C LEU A 230 -5.74 14.17 -2.78
N CYS A 231 -5.07 13.25 -3.46
CA CYS A 231 -3.66 13.39 -3.78
C CYS A 231 -3.52 14.28 -5.02
N LYS A 232 -3.08 15.53 -4.82
CA LYS A 232 -2.85 16.53 -5.87
C LYS A 232 -1.37 16.89 -5.98
N PRO A 233 -0.55 16.11 -6.71
CA PRO A 233 0.90 16.31 -6.76
C PRO A 233 1.35 17.70 -7.21
N LEU A 234 0.56 18.37 -8.04
CA LEU A 234 0.86 19.72 -8.57
C LEU A 234 0.47 20.85 -7.61
N ALA A 235 -0.31 20.59 -6.56
CA ALA A 235 -0.75 21.57 -5.57
C ALA A 235 0.13 21.50 -4.31
N SER A 236 1.33 22.08 -4.38
CA SER A 236 2.35 21.93 -3.32
C SER A 236 1.95 22.48 -1.94
N ASP A 237 0.99 23.39 -1.89
CA ASP A 237 0.46 24.04 -0.70
C ASP A 237 -0.47 23.13 0.13
N GLU A 238 -1.08 22.11 -0.47
CA GLU A 238 -1.95 21.16 0.25
C GLU A 238 -1.15 20.08 1.01
N ARG A 239 0.13 19.88 0.68
CA ARG A 239 0.98 18.79 1.19
C ARG A 239 1.11 18.79 2.71
N GLU A 240 1.35 19.95 3.31
CA GLU A 240 1.54 20.04 4.76
C GLU A 240 0.26 19.74 5.53
N GLY A 241 -0.89 20.18 5.01
CA GLY A 241 -2.19 19.87 5.61
C GLY A 241 -2.45 18.36 5.62
N LEU A 242 -2.16 17.68 4.52
CA LEU A 242 -2.30 16.23 4.41
C LEU A 242 -1.41 15.48 5.40
N LEU A 243 -0.14 15.86 5.50
CA LEU A 243 0.79 15.21 6.42
C LEU A 243 0.46 15.49 7.90
N LYS A 244 -0.08 16.67 8.22
CA LYS A 244 -0.60 16.96 9.57
C LYS A 244 -1.78 16.05 9.92
N GLN A 245 -2.71 15.82 8.99
CA GLN A 245 -3.81 14.87 9.19
C GLN A 245 -3.31 13.44 9.38
N VAL A 246 -2.23 13.04 8.69
CA VAL A 246 -1.58 11.73 8.88
C VAL A 246 -0.98 11.60 10.29
N LEU A 247 -0.46 12.68 10.89
CA LEU A 247 0.06 12.68 12.27
C LEU A 247 -1.03 12.57 13.34
N GLU A 248 -2.29 12.85 12.97
CA GLU A 248 -3.43 12.73 13.89
C GLU A 248 -3.95 11.29 13.98
N LEU A 249 -3.43 10.37 13.16
CA LEU A 249 -3.81 8.96 13.18
C LEU A 249 -3.21 8.21 14.37
N ASP A 250 -3.88 7.14 14.79
CA ASP A 250 -3.37 6.25 15.82
C ASP A 250 -2.23 5.40 15.27
N GLU A 251 -1.19 5.17 16.08
CA GLU A 251 -0.16 4.18 15.74
C GLU A 251 -0.78 2.76 15.65
N VAL A 252 -0.30 1.95 14.71
CA VAL A 252 -0.73 0.54 14.57
C VAL A 252 -0.41 -0.23 15.85
N LYS A 253 -1.42 -0.91 16.40
CA LYS A 253 -1.29 -1.71 17.63
C LYS A 253 -0.71 -3.08 17.35
N ASP A 254 0.02 -3.64 18.32
CA ASP A 254 0.57 -5.00 18.30
C ASP A 254 1.17 -5.41 16.94
N LYS A 255 2.19 -4.66 16.48
CA LYS A 255 2.85 -4.87 15.19
C LYS A 255 3.29 -6.31 14.93
N THR A 256 3.58 -7.06 15.99
CA THR A 256 4.01 -8.46 15.94
C THR A 256 2.91 -9.45 15.59
N SER A 257 1.64 -9.16 15.95
CA SER A 257 0.48 -9.99 15.58
C SER A 257 -0.38 -9.34 14.49
N ALA A 258 -0.17 -8.05 14.20
CA ALA A 258 -1.02 -7.24 13.33
C ALA A 258 -1.01 -7.67 11.87
N PHE A 259 0.08 -8.24 11.36
CA PHE A 259 0.21 -8.60 9.97
C PHE A 259 0.20 -10.13 9.78
N GLN A 260 -0.85 -10.66 9.17
CA GLN A 260 -0.88 -12.04 8.69
C GLN A 260 -0.68 -12.08 7.17
N TYR A 261 0.22 -12.95 6.70
CA TYR A 261 0.49 -13.02 5.27
C TYR A 261 -0.71 -13.67 4.53
N PRO A 262 -1.21 -13.10 3.41
CA PRO A 262 -2.17 -13.71 2.50
C PRO A 262 -1.53 -14.81 1.64
N ILE A 263 -1.23 -15.97 2.22
CA ILE A 263 -0.60 -17.07 1.47
C ILE A 263 -1.69 -17.68 0.60
N SER A 264 -1.62 -17.51 -0.73
CA SER A 264 -2.54 -18.19 -1.65
C SER A 264 -2.58 -19.70 -1.33
N ALA A 265 -3.71 -20.38 -1.54
CA ALA A 265 -3.84 -21.79 -1.16
C ALA A 265 -2.73 -22.70 -1.77
N ARG A 266 -2.20 -22.32 -2.93
CA ARG A 266 -1.04 -22.97 -3.56
C ARG A 266 0.26 -22.77 -2.76
N CYS A 267 0.46 -21.58 -2.20
CA CYS A 267 1.66 -21.24 -1.42
C CYS A 267 1.66 -21.90 -0.02
N LYS A 268 0.50 -22.21 0.58
CA LYS A 268 0.39 -22.89 1.89
C LYS A 268 0.97 -24.31 1.86
N ILE A 269 0.90 -24.98 0.70
CA ILE A 269 1.46 -26.32 0.48
C ILE A 269 3.00 -26.25 0.44
N SER A 270 3.55 -25.24 -0.22
CA SER A 270 5.00 -25.01 -0.31
C SER A 270 5.59 -24.60 1.04
N PHE A 271 4.94 -23.70 1.79
CA PHE A 271 5.37 -23.27 3.12
C PHE A 271 5.46 -24.41 4.15
N ARG A 272 4.47 -25.31 4.20
CA ARG A 272 4.53 -26.52 5.05
C ARG A 272 5.70 -27.44 4.71
N TYR A 273 6.23 -27.36 3.50
CA TYR A 273 7.40 -28.13 3.06
C TYR A 273 8.72 -27.47 3.48
N VAL A 274 8.78 -26.12 3.47
CA VAL A 274 9.93 -25.33 3.95
C VAL A 274 10.10 -25.46 5.47
N ASP A 275 9.01 -25.31 6.22
CA ASP A 275 9.00 -25.35 7.68
C ASP A 275 9.43 -26.74 8.22
N LYS A 276 9.01 -27.82 7.54
CA LYS A 276 9.47 -29.18 7.86
C LYS A 276 10.97 -29.40 7.66
N ARG A 277 11.61 -28.74 6.69
CA ARG A 277 13.06 -28.83 6.46
C ARG A 277 13.88 -27.90 7.38
N ASN A 278 13.32 -26.76 7.78
CA ASN A 278 13.99 -25.76 8.63
C ASN A 278 13.71 -25.90 10.13
N SER A 279 13.02 -26.95 10.58
CA SER A 279 12.77 -27.29 11.99
C SER A 279 14.03 -27.51 12.87
N LYS A 280 15.24 -27.25 12.34
CA LYS A 280 16.49 -27.14 13.11
C LYS A 280 17.07 -25.72 13.22
N GLN A 281 16.53 -24.69 12.56
CA GLN A 281 17.19 -23.38 12.49
C GLN A 281 16.31 -22.14 12.74
N TYR A 282 14.99 -22.28 12.82
CA TYR A 282 14.11 -21.22 13.31
C TYR A 282 13.15 -21.78 14.36
N ARG A 283 13.60 -21.84 15.61
CA ARG A 283 12.69 -21.85 16.75
C ARG A 283 12.38 -20.41 17.09
N ILE A 284 11.10 -20.03 16.98
CA ILE A 284 10.52 -18.91 17.72
C ILE A 284 10.66 -19.23 19.22
#